data_AF-A0A2H1W8B3-F1
#
_entry.id   AF-A0A2H1W8B3-F1
#
_cell.length_a   1.000
_cell.length_b   1.000
_cell.length_c   1.000
_cell.angle_alpha   90.00
_cell.angle_beta   90.00
_cell.angle_gamma   90.00
#
_symmetry.space_group_name_H-M   'P 1'
#
loop_
_entity.id
_entity.type
_entity.pdbx_description
1 polymer ?
#
loop_
_entity_poly.entity_id
_entity_poly.type
_entity_poly.pdbx_seq_one_letter_code
_entity_poly.pdbx_strand_id
1 'polypeptide(L)'
;MVSIRESGRTQLDNYVDCDVQLMLRPLNLMHHIFPAPKYRIKNNLIQPNSFTSIVISACYKVLLFLLDFYRGYSLISIKEVRLYMKIVTYITVYDLFSFLIGCAINFYINVSQTTVNIICVLKLQKIHRFLNDEVDFKRYVFMNWFSFISIYVFYIIIIVFSYFVYSKDWYEIILAMSYLYFDSNLIYATRLIVLLTKKVDLWNNNAQDRLSLEQDDSDTYWKKMFESYVEILNCYNLYNKTYQLMVFFSQWSAVSSTIFLYAWVLKSLVLEIILSYCCEQFYKSMSYYQRRVCKNIQRLHRVTFNKMSVCGMFYIDATFPLKMAALVATYVIVLLQFALL
;
A
#
# COMPACT_ATOMS: atom_id res chain seq x y z
N MET A 1 13.59 23.61 25.38
CA MET A 1 13.75 25.04 25.04
C MET A 1 15.23 25.50 24.95
N VAL A 2 16.20 24.57 24.85
CA VAL A 2 17.66 24.87 24.82
C VAL A 2 18.25 24.86 23.40
N SER A 3 17.45 24.55 22.36
CA SER A 3 17.95 24.26 21.00
C SER A 3 17.99 25.45 20.02
N ILE A 4 17.64 26.68 20.42
CA ILE A 4 17.46 27.78 19.46
C ILE A 4 18.75 28.61 19.23
N ARG A 5 19.75 28.55 20.11
CA ARG A 5 20.93 29.44 20.02
C ARG A 5 22.08 28.97 19.10
N GLU A 6 22.08 27.72 18.62
CA GLU A 6 23.08 27.25 17.63
C GLU A 6 22.67 27.50 16.16
N SER A 7 21.50 28.09 15.93
CA SER A 7 20.91 28.31 14.59
C SER A 7 21.66 29.34 13.70
N GLY A 8 22.65 30.06 14.23
CA GLY A 8 23.25 31.21 13.54
C GLY A 8 24.41 30.91 12.59
N ARG A 9 25.12 29.78 12.73
CA ARG A 9 26.32 29.45 11.92
C ARG A 9 26.11 28.35 10.88
N THR A 10 24.96 27.69 10.85
CA THR A 10 24.67 26.55 9.95
C THR A 10 23.90 26.92 8.67
N GLN A 11 23.62 28.20 8.42
CA GLN A 11 22.79 28.60 7.25
C GLN A 11 23.48 28.43 5.89
N LEU A 12 24.82 28.35 5.81
CA LEU A 12 25.53 28.17 4.53
C LEU A 12 25.52 26.73 3.99
N ASP A 13 25.17 25.73 4.82
CA ASP A 13 25.27 24.30 4.44
C ASP A 13 23.96 23.70 3.91
N ASN A 14 22.91 24.50 3.71
CA ASN A 14 21.61 23.99 3.24
C ASN A 14 21.48 23.91 1.71
N TYR A 15 22.57 24.05 0.97
CA TYR A 15 22.57 23.96 -0.49
C TYR A 15 22.45 22.50 -0.95
N VAL A 16 21.49 22.21 -1.83
CA VAL A 16 21.26 20.88 -2.41
C VAL A 16 21.69 20.84 -3.87
N ASP A 17 22.55 19.88 -4.20
CA ASP A 17 23.04 19.68 -5.58
C ASP A 17 21.90 19.28 -6.53
N CYS A 18 22.06 19.63 -7.82
CA CYS A 18 21.00 19.46 -8.82
C CYS A 18 20.62 17.98 -9.03
N ASP A 19 21.61 17.10 -9.01
CA ASP A 19 21.45 15.64 -9.11
C ASP A 19 20.64 15.06 -7.92
N VAL A 20 20.94 15.46 -6.69
CA VAL A 20 20.18 15.10 -5.50
C VAL A 20 18.76 15.68 -5.56
N GLN A 21 18.58 16.90 -6.07
CA GLN A 21 17.24 17.45 -6.28
C GLN A 21 16.43 16.64 -7.31
N LEU A 22 17.04 16.20 -8.42
CA LEU A 22 16.39 15.35 -9.42
C LEU A 22 15.93 14.02 -8.83
N MET A 23 16.73 13.46 -7.92
CA MET A 23 16.37 12.26 -7.16
C MET A 23 15.18 12.48 -6.22
N LEU A 24 15.11 13.65 -5.55
CA LEU A 24 14.04 14.00 -4.61
C LEU A 24 12.76 14.52 -5.30
N ARG A 25 12.83 14.84 -6.60
CA ARG A 25 11.74 15.48 -7.35
C ARG A 25 10.43 14.67 -7.39
N PRO A 26 10.41 13.33 -7.55
CA PRO A 26 9.17 12.55 -7.46
C PRO A 26 8.45 12.73 -6.12
N LEU A 27 9.23 12.74 -5.02
CA LEU A 27 8.70 12.94 -3.68
C LEU A 27 8.15 14.37 -3.50
N ASN A 28 8.90 15.38 -3.97
CA ASN A 28 8.42 16.76 -3.90
C ASN A 28 7.15 16.97 -4.73
N LEU A 29 7.05 16.33 -5.89
CA LEU A 29 5.82 16.34 -6.69
C LEU A 29 4.63 15.75 -5.93
N MET A 30 4.83 14.60 -5.26
CA MET A 30 3.80 14.02 -4.39
C MET A 30 3.39 14.98 -3.28
N HIS A 31 4.33 15.65 -2.62
CA HIS A 31 4.02 16.61 -1.55
C HIS A 31 3.30 17.87 -2.05
N HIS A 32 3.39 18.18 -3.34
CA HIS A 32 2.58 19.25 -3.93
C HIS A 32 1.15 18.79 -4.23
N ILE A 33 0.97 17.53 -4.63
CA ILE A 33 -0.35 16.93 -4.84
C ILE A 33 -1.07 16.72 -3.50
N PHE A 34 -0.35 16.23 -2.50
CA PHE A 34 -0.84 15.96 -1.16
C PHE A 34 -0.15 16.92 -0.19
N PRO A 35 -0.85 17.92 0.38
CA PRO A 35 -0.23 19.07 1.05
C PRO A 35 0.36 18.72 2.42
N ALA A 36 1.35 17.83 2.44
CA ALA A 36 2.07 17.33 3.61
C ALA A 36 3.57 17.20 3.29
N PRO A 37 4.25 18.31 2.97
CA PRO A 37 5.67 18.29 2.62
C PRO A 37 6.53 17.85 3.80
N LYS A 38 7.58 17.07 3.51
CA LYS A 38 8.63 16.71 4.48
C LYS A 38 9.58 17.86 4.80
N TYR A 39 9.79 18.73 3.82
CA TYR A 39 10.64 19.92 3.83
C TYR A 39 10.32 20.72 2.55
N ARG A 40 10.87 21.94 2.45
CA ARG A 40 10.74 22.79 1.27
C ARG A 40 12.09 23.00 0.61
N ILE A 41 12.19 22.75 -0.69
CA ILE A 41 13.37 23.13 -1.49
C ILE A 41 12.99 24.39 -2.28
N LYS A 42 13.68 25.51 -2.04
CA LYS A 42 13.49 26.77 -2.78
C LYS A 42 14.86 27.35 -3.11
N ASN A 43 15.09 27.66 -4.40
CA ASN A 43 16.37 28.21 -4.88
C ASN A 43 17.57 27.34 -4.48
N ASN A 44 17.48 26.02 -4.66
CA ASN A 44 18.49 25.03 -4.25
C ASN A 44 18.77 24.98 -2.73
N LEU A 45 18.00 25.68 -1.90
CA LEU A 45 18.13 25.63 -0.45
C LEU A 45 17.02 24.76 0.14
N ILE A 46 17.41 23.76 0.94
CA ILE A 46 16.46 22.98 1.73
C ILE A 46 16.13 23.72 3.03
N GLN A 47 14.85 23.89 3.31
CA GLN A 47 14.33 24.67 4.44
C GLN A 47 13.26 23.88 5.19
N PRO A 48 13.14 24.10 6.51
CA PRO A 48 12.02 23.55 7.25
C PRO A 48 10.68 24.10 6.75
N ASN A 49 9.63 23.32 7.02
CA ASN A 49 8.26 23.68 6.67
C ASN A 49 7.87 24.98 7.40
N SER A 50 7.20 25.88 6.68
CA SER A 50 6.63 27.07 7.30
C SER A 50 5.44 26.70 8.17
N PHE A 51 5.14 27.52 9.18
CA PHE A 51 3.94 27.36 10.00
C PHE A 51 2.66 27.25 9.15
N THR A 52 2.56 28.04 8.08
CA THR A 52 1.44 27.96 7.13
C THR A 52 1.31 26.59 6.48
N SER A 53 2.42 25.97 6.07
CA SER A 53 2.41 24.61 5.49
C SER A 53 2.00 23.56 6.52
N ILE A 54 2.38 23.73 7.78
CA ILE A 54 1.99 22.85 8.88
C ILE A 54 0.47 22.92 9.10
N VAL A 55 -0.09 24.13 9.15
CA VAL A 55 -1.54 24.35 9.32
C VAL A 55 -2.32 23.77 8.13
N ILE A 56 -1.89 24.04 6.89
CA ILE A 56 -2.55 23.49 5.69
C ILE A 56 -2.53 21.96 5.73
N SER A 57 -1.40 21.34 6.08
CA SER A 57 -1.29 19.88 6.22
C SER A 57 -2.24 19.33 7.29
N ALA A 58 -2.30 19.98 8.46
CA ALA A 58 -3.21 19.59 9.53
C ALA A 58 -4.68 19.69 9.08
N CYS A 59 -5.08 20.81 8.48
CA CYS A 59 -6.44 21.00 7.95
C CYS A 59 -6.80 19.94 6.89
N TYR A 60 -5.87 19.63 5.98
CA TYR A 60 -6.06 18.59 4.98
C TYR A 60 -6.26 17.20 5.60
N LYS A 61 -5.49 16.84 6.64
CA LYS A 61 -5.65 15.56 7.34
C LYS A 61 -6.98 15.48 8.10
N VAL A 62 -7.42 16.58 8.72
CA VAL A 62 -8.75 16.65 9.35
C VAL A 62 -9.85 16.47 8.30
N LEU A 63 -9.73 17.10 7.14
CA LEU A 63 -10.69 16.92 6.04
C LEU A 63 -10.76 15.46 5.58
N LEU A 64 -9.60 14.81 5.36
CA LEU A 64 -9.56 13.40 5.00
C LEU A 64 -10.20 12.51 6.06
N PHE A 65 -9.96 12.78 7.34
CA PHE A 65 -10.60 12.05 8.43
C PHE A 65 -12.11 12.21 8.43
N LEU A 66 -12.63 13.42 8.23
CA LEU A 66 -14.06 13.67 8.15
C LEU A 66 -14.70 12.95 6.96
N LEU A 67 -14.03 12.91 5.80
CA LEU A 67 -14.49 12.16 4.63
C LEU A 67 -14.52 10.66 4.88
N ASP A 68 -13.49 10.11 5.53
CA ASP A 68 -13.43 8.68 5.85
C ASP A 68 -14.48 8.29 6.91
N PHE A 69 -14.68 9.15 7.91
CA PHE A 69 -15.74 8.99 8.90
C PHE A 69 -17.13 9.04 8.24
N TYR A 70 -17.35 9.98 7.31
CA TYR A 70 -18.59 10.06 6.54
C TYR A 70 -18.82 8.81 5.69
N ARG A 71 -17.79 8.29 5.02
CA ARG A 71 -17.85 7.02 4.29
C ARG A 71 -18.26 5.88 5.21
N GLY A 72 -17.61 5.74 6.36
CA GLY A 72 -17.93 4.71 7.35
C GLY A 72 -19.38 4.83 7.85
N TYR A 73 -19.81 6.04 8.15
CA TYR A 73 -21.19 6.32 8.57
C TYR A 73 -22.21 5.97 7.47
N SER A 74 -21.96 6.39 6.22
CA SER A 74 -22.82 6.13 5.06
C SER A 74 -23.01 4.62 4.85
N LEU A 75 -21.91 3.84 4.89
CA LEU A 75 -21.96 2.39 4.77
C LEU A 75 -22.73 1.71 5.91
N ILE A 76 -22.55 2.16 7.15
CA ILE A 76 -23.22 1.60 8.33
C ILE A 76 -24.71 1.99 8.38
N SER A 77 -25.06 3.15 7.83
CA SER A 77 -26.44 3.66 7.80
C SER A 77 -27.36 2.76 6.96
N ILE A 78 -26.85 2.13 5.91
CA ILE A 78 -27.60 1.19 5.06
C ILE A 78 -28.06 -0.02 5.90
N LYS A 79 -29.39 -0.19 6.04
CA LYS A 79 -29.99 -1.19 6.95
C LYS A 79 -29.61 -2.61 6.56
N GLU A 80 -29.54 -2.90 5.26
CA GLU A 80 -29.21 -4.19 4.68
C GLU A 80 -27.77 -4.59 5.03
N VAL A 81 -26.83 -3.67 4.88
CA VAL A 81 -25.42 -3.90 5.25
C VAL A 81 -25.33 -4.19 6.75
N ARG A 82 -26.03 -3.42 7.58
CA ARG A 82 -26.02 -3.61 9.04
C ARG A 82 -26.62 -4.94 9.49
N LEU A 83 -27.70 -5.38 8.85
CA LEU A 83 -28.43 -6.61 9.20
C LEU A 83 -27.72 -7.87 8.68
N TYR A 84 -27.26 -7.84 7.43
CA TYR A 84 -26.77 -9.04 6.75
C TYR A 84 -25.24 -9.14 6.73
N MET A 85 -24.52 -8.02 6.83
CA MET A 85 -23.07 -7.95 6.58
C MET A 85 -22.29 -7.44 7.80
N LYS A 86 -22.49 -8.05 8.98
CA LYS A 86 -21.74 -7.71 10.22
C LYS A 86 -20.22 -7.61 10.04
N ILE A 87 -19.65 -8.41 9.14
CA ILE A 87 -18.21 -8.40 8.85
C ILE A 87 -17.80 -7.18 8.04
N VAL A 88 -18.61 -6.74 7.08
CA VAL A 88 -18.36 -5.48 6.34
C VAL A 88 -18.33 -4.32 7.33
N THR A 89 -19.27 -4.25 8.26
CA THR A 89 -19.25 -3.23 9.33
C THR A 89 -17.96 -3.27 10.15
N TYR A 90 -17.49 -4.47 10.53
CA TYR A 90 -16.24 -4.62 11.28
C TYR A 90 -15.03 -4.14 10.47
N ILE A 91 -14.94 -4.53 9.19
CA ILE A 91 -13.88 -4.09 8.27
C ILE A 91 -13.90 -2.57 8.13
N THR A 92 -15.07 -1.97 7.91
CA THR A 92 -15.21 -0.52 7.79
C THR A 92 -14.74 0.21 9.06
N VAL A 93 -15.06 -0.32 10.25
CA VAL A 93 -14.59 0.27 11.52
C VAL A 93 -13.07 0.10 11.66
N TYR A 94 -12.52 -1.07 11.34
CA TYR A 94 -11.08 -1.31 11.35
C TYR A 94 -10.34 -0.38 10.38
N ASP A 95 -10.86 -0.21 9.17
CA ASP A 95 -10.30 0.66 8.13
C ASP A 95 -10.28 2.11 8.61
N LEU A 96 -11.36 2.59 9.23
CA LEU A 96 -11.45 3.94 9.81
C LEU A 96 -10.36 4.19 10.87
N PHE A 97 -10.20 3.26 11.82
CA PHE A 97 -9.17 3.38 12.85
C PHE A 97 -7.76 3.29 12.28
N SER A 98 -7.54 2.36 11.35
CA SER A 98 -6.25 2.21 10.66
C SER A 98 -5.90 3.46 9.87
N PHE A 99 -6.87 4.04 9.14
CA PHE A 99 -6.67 5.27 8.39
C PHE A 99 -6.32 6.45 9.29
N LEU A 100 -6.99 6.60 10.45
CA LEU A 100 -6.68 7.63 11.44
C LEU A 100 -5.26 7.49 11.99
N ILE A 101 -4.87 6.28 12.40
CA ILE A 101 -3.52 5.99 12.92
C ILE A 101 -2.48 6.26 11.83
N GLY A 102 -2.73 5.83 10.59
CA GLY A 102 -1.88 6.10 9.45
C GLY A 102 -1.70 7.60 9.21
N CYS A 103 -2.79 8.37 9.22
CA CYS A 103 -2.75 9.83 9.10
C CYS A 103 -1.89 10.49 10.19
N ALA A 104 -2.04 10.05 11.45
CA ALA A 104 -1.26 10.56 12.57
C ALA A 104 0.24 10.25 12.44
N ILE A 105 0.59 8.99 12.11
CA ILE A 105 1.98 8.57 11.88
C ILE A 105 2.60 9.37 10.73
N ASN A 106 1.88 9.53 9.63
CA ASN A 106 2.39 10.25 8.47
C ASN A 106 2.55 11.74 8.75
N PHE A 107 1.61 12.36 9.47
CA PHE A 107 1.75 13.74 9.93
C PHE A 107 2.98 13.91 10.82
N TYR A 108 3.20 12.99 11.77
CA TYR A 108 4.37 13.01 12.64
C TYR A 108 5.69 12.91 11.84
N ILE A 109 5.78 11.94 10.92
CA ILE A 109 6.99 11.72 10.12
C ILE A 109 7.27 12.87 9.15
N ASN A 110 6.24 13.39 8.49
CA ASN A 110 6.44 14.39 7.45
C ASN A 110 6.53 15.80 8.03
N VAL A 111 5.70 16.12 9.01
CA VAL A 111 5.59 17.48 9.54
C VAL A 111 6.44 17.64 10.80
N SER A 112 6.27 16.78 11.80
CA SER A 112 6.99 16.92 13.08
C SER A 112 8.48 16.60 12.97
N GLN A 113 8.89 15.68 12.09
CA GLN A 113 10.29 15.30 11.90
C GLN A 113 11.00 16.06 10.74
N THR A 114 10.52 17.24 10.37
CA THR A 114 11.08 18.03 9.26
C THR A 114 12.61 18.23 9.40
N THR A 115 13.10 18.62 10.58
CA THR A 115 14.54 18.86 10.80
C THR A 115 15.39 17.59 10.60
N VAL A 116 14.87 16.44 11.03
CA VAL A 116 15.54 15.14 10.86
C VAL A 116 15.60 14.76 9.38
N ASN A 117 14.50 14.98 8.64
CA ASN A 117 14.45 14.73 7.20
C ASN A 117 15.46 15.61 6.44
N ILE A 118 15.63 16.88 6.84
CA ILE A 118 16.62 17.79 6.24
C ILE A 118 18.05 17.30 6.50
N ILE A 119 18.38 16.96 7.76
CA ILE A 119 19.70 16.42 8.11
C ILE A 119 20.00 15.14 7.35
N CYS A 120 18.99 14.27 7.16
CA CYS A 120 19.12 13.06 6.37
C CYS A 120 19.50 13.36 4.91
N VAL A 121 18.82 14.31 4.26
CA VAL A 121 19.13 14.74 2.88
C VAL A 121 20.55 15.33 2.77
N LEU A 122 20.94 16.20 3.70
CA LEU A 122 22.27 16.83 3.69
C LEU A 122 23.39 15.81 3.91
N LYS A 123 23.20 14.84 4.82
CA LYS A 123 24.14 13.72 4.99
C LYS A 123 24.23 12.86 3.74
N LEU A 124 23.09 12.54 3.13
CA LEU A 124 23.05 11.77 1.88
C LEU A 124 23.80 12.48 0.74
N GLN A 125 23.65 13.79 0.63
CA GLN A 125 24.38 14.60 -0.34
C GLN A 125 25.89 14.61 -0.08
N LYS A 126 26.31 14.75 1.18
CA LYS A 126 27.74 14.66 1.56
C LYS A 126 28.34 13.31 1.16
N ILE A 127 27.61 12.21 1.41
CA ILE A 127 28.00 10.87 0.97
C ILE A 127 28.06 10.80 -0.56
N HIS A 128 27.06 11.37 -1.25
CA HIS A 128 26.99 11.37 -2.71
C HIS A 128 28.18 12.09 -3.35
N ARG A 129 28.56 13.28 -2.85
CA ARG A 129 29.71 14.06 -3.33
C ARG A 129 31.03 13.29 -3.21
N PHE A 130 31.19 12.49 -2.16
CA PHE A 130 32.42 11.74 -1.92
C PHE A 130 32.44 10.40 -2.68
N LEU A 131 31.34 9.64 -2.64
CA LEU A 131 31.17 8.36 -3.32
C LEU A 131 30.37 8.56 -4.62
N ASN A 132 30.87 9.39 -5.53
CA ASN A 132 30.15 9.70 -6.75
C ASN A 132 30.37 8.61 -7.81
N ASP A 133 29.27 8.02 -8.26
CA ASP A 133 29.20 7.26 -9.51
C ASP A 133 28.04 7.87 -10.30
N GLU A 134 28.39 8.71 -11.27
CA GLU A 134 27.41 9.49 -12.02
C GLU A 134 26.50 8.60 -12.87
N VAL A 135 27.03 7.51 -13.41
CA VAL A 135 26.28 6.61 -14.31
C VAL A 135 25.26 5.81 -13.51
N ASP A 136 25.68 5.19 -12.42
CA ASP A 136 24.80 4.41 -11.56
C ASP A 136 23.78 5.27 -10.83
N PHE A 137 24.17 6.50 -10.45
CA PHE A 137 23.24 7.44 -9.84
C PHE A 137 22.16 7.91 -10.82
N LYS A 138 22.51 8.25 -12.07
CA LYS A 138 21.53 8.60 -13.11
C LYS A 138 20.56 7.44 -13.37
N ARG A 139 21.07 6.20 -13.47
CA ARG A 139 20.23 5.00 -13.61
C ARG A 139 19.30 4.83 -12.41
N TYR A 140 19.79 5.08 -11.20
CA TYR A 140 18.96 5.04 -9.99
C TYR A 140 17.85 6.10 -10.02
N VAL A 141 18.15 7.34 -10.40
CA VAL A 141 17.14 8.42 -10.52
C VAL A 141 16.06 8.05 -11.53
N PHE A 142 16.44 7.49 -12.69
CA PHE A 142 15.49 7.00 -13.69
C PHE A 142 14.57 5.90 -13.12
N MET A 143 15.14 4.90 -12.46
CA MET A 143 14.36 3.81 -11.83
C MET A 143 13.43 4.33 -10.72
N ASN A 144 13.84 5.36 -9.99
CA ASN A 144 13.01 6.01 -8.98
C ASN A 144 11.76 6.66 -9.61
N TRP A 145 11.95 7.42 -10.70
CA TRP A 145 10.85 7.99 -11.48
C TRP A 145 9.92 6.94 -12.07
N PHE A 146 10.49 5.90 -12.67
CA PHE A 146 9.70 4.80 -13.24
C PHE A 146 8.81 4.14 -12.18
N SER A 147 9.37 3.87 -10.99
CA SER A 147 8.62 3.28 -9.87
C SER A 147 7.47 4.17 -9.41
N PHE A 148 7.73 5.47 -9.30
CA PHE A 148 6.73 6.45 -8.91
C PHE A 148 5.61 6.56 -9.96
N ILE A 149 5.94 6.67 -11.24
CA ILE A 149 4.94 6.76 -12.32
C ILE A 149 4.11 5.47 -12.37
N SER A 150 4.77 4.31 -12.26
CA SER A 150 4.09 3.00 -12.33
C SER A 150 3.02 2.85 -11.26
N ILE A 151 3.27 3.25 -10.00
CA ILE A 151 2.25 3.15 -8.94
C ILE A 151 1.08 4.11 -9.21
N TYR A 152 1.33 5.32 -9.67
CA TYR A 152 0.26 6.28 -9.98
C TYR A 152 -0.62 5.78 -11.13
N VAL A 153 -0.02 5.28 -12.21
CA VAL A 153 -0.75 4.71 -13.34
C VAL A 153 -1.63 3.54 -12.88
N PHE A 154 -1.07 2.64 -12.07
CA PHE A 154 -1.81 1.51 -11.50
C PHE A 154 -3.03 1.97 -10.68
N TYR A 155 -2.84 2.93 -9.77
CA TYR A 155 -3.92 3.46 -8.95
C TYR A 155 -4.98 4.20 -9.77
N ILE A 156 -4.58 4.98 -10.78
CA ILE A 156 -5.51 5.68 -11.67
C ILE A 156 -6.38 4.66 -12.43
N ILE A 157 -5.79 3.58 -12.95
CA ILE A 157 -6.55 2.51 -13.62
C ILE A 157 -7.57 1.89 -12.66
N ILE A 158 -7.18 1.57 -11.42
CA ILE A 158 -8.08 0.99 -10.42
C ILE A 158 -9.21 1.96 -10.06
N ILE A 159 -8.91 3.24 -9.86
CA ILE A 159 -9.89 4.26 -9.51
C ILE A 159 -10.89 4.43 -10.65
N VAL A 160 -10.41 4.57 -11.89
CA VAL A 160 -11.26 4.72 -13.09
C VAL A 160 -12.15 3.49 -13.28
N PHE A 161 -11.58 2.29 -13.18
CA PHE A 161 -12.34 1.05 -13.26
C PHE A 161 -13.41 0.97 -12.17
N SER A 162 -13.05 1.26 -10.91
CA SER A 162 -13.98 1.22 -9.78
C SER A 162 -15.10 2.26 -9.92
N TYR A 163 -14.80 3.43 -10.48
CA TYR A 163 -15.78 4.47 -10.76
C TYR A 163 -16.83 4.00 -11.78
N PHE A 164 -16.41 3.40 -12.89
CA PHE A 164 -17.33 2.92 -13.93
C PHE A 164 -18.14 1.69 -13.51
N VAL A 165 -17.55 0.77 -12.73
CA VAL A 165 -18.24 -0.48 -12.35
C VAL A 165 -19.23 -0.27 -11.20
N TYR A 166 -18.88 0.54 -10.20
CA TYR A 166 -19.65 0.65 -8.97
C TYR A 166 -20.41 1.98 -8.82
N SER A 167 -20.33 2.87 -9.81
CA SER A 167 -20.95 4.21 -9.78
C SER A 167 -20.65 4.96 -8.47
N LYS A 168 -19.37 4.96 -8.06
CA LYS A 168 -18.93 5.51 -6.78
C LYS A 168 -19.02 7.03 -6.75
N ASP A 169 -19.34 7.56 -5.58
CA ASP A 169 -19.31 8.99 -5.30
C ASP A 169 -17.87 9.55 -5.34
N TRP A 170 -17.74 10.85 -5.63
CA TRP A 170 -16.46 11.53 -5.79
C TRP A 170 -15.56 11.51 -4.55
N TYR A 171 -16.12 11.41 -3.34
CA TYR A 171 -15.31 11.39 -2.11
C TYR A 171 -14.50 10.09 -1.97
N GLU A 172 -14.96 8.98 -2.56
CA GLU A 172 -14.21 7.71 -2.61
C GLU A 172 -12.94 7.86 -3.45
N ILE A 173 -12.98 8.67 -4.50
CA ILE A 173 -11.81 9.00 -5.33
C ILE A 173 -10.77 9.75 -4.50
N ILE A 174 -11.20 10.72 -3.69
CA ILE A 174 -10.30 11.48 -2.80
C ILE A 174 -9.67 10.56 -1.76
N LEU A 175 -10.45 9.67 -1.15
CA LEU A 175 -9.93 8.69 -0.20
C LEU A 175 -8.96 7.72 -0.87
N ALA A 176 -9.27 7.20 -2.06
CA ALA A 176 -8.36 6.35 -2.84
C ALA A 176 -7.04 7.06 -3.15
N MET A 177 -7.07 8.33 -3.55
CA MET A 177 -5.88 9.15 -3.73
C MET A 177 -5.09 9.30 -2.43
N SER A 178 -5.75 9.42 -1.28
CA SER A 178 -5.06 9.49 0.01
C SER A 178 -4.33 8.19 0.39
N TYR A 179 -4.84 7.02 -0.01
CA TYR A 179 -4.13 5.73 0.13
C TYR A 179 -2.88 5.68 -0.75
N LEU A 180 -2.98 6.12 -2.01
CA LEU A 180 -1.84 6.25 -2.91
C LEU A 180 -0.71 7.10 -2.30
N TYR A 181 -1.05 8.13 -1.54
CA TYR A 181 -0.06 8.95 -0.83
C TYR A 181 0.69 8.19 0.29
N PHE A 182 0.02 7.28 1.01
CA PHE A 182 0.69 6.44 2.00
C PHE A 182 1.69 5.49 1.32
N ASP A 183 1.25 4.82 0.25
CA ASP A 183 2.09 3.90 -0.51
C ASP A 183 3.27 4.61 -1.16
N SER A 184 3.05 5.82 -1.69
CA SER A 184 4.11 6.62 -2.27
C SER A 184 5.18 7.02 -1.24
N ASN A 185 4.78 7.31 0.01
CA ASN A 185 5.74 7.54 1.10
C ASN A 185 6.53 6.28 1.44
N LEU A 186 5.90 5.09 1.39
CA LEU A 186 6.57 3.82 1.62
C LEU A 186 7.57 3.50 0.50
N ILE A 187 7.17 3.67 -0.77
CA ILE A 187 8.06 3.51 -1.93
C ILE A 187 9.27 4.45 -1.82
N TYR A 188 9.04 5.71 -1.46
CA TYR A 188 10.14 6.65 -1.24
C TYR A 188 11.11 6.13 -0.17
N ALA A 189 10.58 5.64 0.95
CA ALA A 189 11.38 5.09 2.03
C ALA A 189 12.22 3.88 1.53
N THR A 190 11.57 2.93 0.85
CA THR A 190 12.21 1.76 0.23
C THR A 190 13.29 2.16 -0.79
N ARG A 191 13.05 3.22 -1.58
CA ARG A 191 14.04 3.69 -2.56
C ARG A 191 15.25 4.31 -1.85
N LEU A 192 15.02 5.15 -0.83
CA LEU A 192 16.10 5.76 -0.06
C LEU A 192 16.99 4.71 0.63
N ILE A 193 16.43 3.64 1.18
CA ILE A 193 17.24 2.57 1.77
C ILE A 193 18.06 1.80 0.71
N VAL A 194 17.47 1.52 -0.46
CA VAL A 194 18.19 0.90 -1.59
C VAL A 194 19.36 1.77 -2.06
N LEU A 195 19.18 3.10 -2.08
CA LEU A 195 20.27 4.02 -2.39
C LEU A 195 21.40 3.96 -1.36
N LEU A 196 21.07 3.96 -0.07
CA LEU A 196 22.07 3.85 1.00
C LEU A 196 22.84 2.53 0.89
N THR A 197 22.17 1.41 0.61
CA THR A 197 22.82 0.12 0.34
C THR A 197 23.81 0.22 -0.81
N LYS A 198 23.40 0.78 -1.95
CA LYS A 198 24.31 0.99 -3.09
C LYS A 198 25.52 1.86 -2.74
N LYS A 199 25.36 2.85 -1.85
CA LYS A 199 26.49 3.67 -1.37
C LYS A 199 27.44 2.89 -0.46
N VAL A 200 26.95 1.93 0.33
CA VAL A 200 27.81 0.98 1.05
C VAL A 200 28.58 0.09 0.08
N ASP A 201 27.93 -0.41 -0.97
CA ASP A 201 28.58 -1.26 -1.97
C ASP A 201 29.71 -0.50 -2.70
N LEU A 202 29.43 0.74 -3.14
CA LEU A 202 30.44 1.62 -3.74
C LEU A 202 31.59 1.94 -2.78
N TRP A 203 31.28 2.17 -1.50
CA TRP A 203 32.31 2.39 -0.48
C TRP A 203 33.21 1.16 -0.33
N ASN A 204 32.62 -0.05 -0.28
CA ASN A 204 33.36 -1.30 -0.14
C ASN A 204 34.26 -1.57 -1.35
N ASN A 205 33.75 -1.37 -2.57
CA ASN A 205 34.53 -1.53 -3.79
C ASN A 205 35.71 -0.55 -3.83
N ASN A 206 35.48 0.73 -3.53
CA ASN A 206 36.55 1.74 -3.48
C ASN A 206 37.62 1.42 -2.43
N ALA A 207 37.22 0.87 -1.27
CA ALA A 207 38.16 0.44 -0.24
C ALA A 207 39.02 -0.75 -0.72
N GLN A 208 38.41 -1.74 -1.38
CA GLN A 208 39.12 -2.90 -1.91
C GLN A 208 40.09 -2.54 -3.03
N ASP A 209 39.65 -1.72 -4.00
CA ASP A 209 40.48 -1.27 -5.12
C ASP A 209 41.74 -0.54 -4.61
N ARG A 210 41.60 0.24 -3.53
CA ARG A 210 42.72 0.99 -2.94
C ARG A 210 43.65 0.16 -2.07
N LEU A 211 43.16 -0.89 -1.41
CA LEU A 211 44.04 -1.84 -0.70
C LEU A 211 44.99 -2.55 -1.68
N SER A 212 44.62 -2.68 -2.96
CA SER A 212 45.47 -3.29 -3.98
C SER A 212 46.57 -2.37 -4.53
N LEU A 213 46.46 -1.05 -4.30
CA LEU A 213 47.40 -0.05 -4.78
C LEU A 213 48.26 0.45 -3.60
N GLU A 214 49.44 -0.14 -3.40
CA GLU A 214 50.44 0.33 -2.42
C GLU A 214 50.84 1.79 -2.73
N GLN A 215 50.20 2.78 -2.08
CA GLN A 215 50.48 4.20 -2.34
C GLN A 215 50.59 5.02 -1.05
N ASP A 216 51.62 5.86 -0.99
CA ASP A 216 52.20 6.52 0.19
C ASP A 216 51.40 7.74 0.74
N ASP A 217 50.30 8.14 0.08
CA ASP A 217 49.46 9.30 0.49
C ASP A 217 48.16 8.87 1.21
N SER A 218 48.25 7.78 1.98
CA SER A 218 47.09 6.97 2.37
C SER A 218 46.26 7.56 3.52
N ASP A 219 46.88 8.28 4.47
CA ASP A 219 46.23 8.64 5.74
C ASP A 219 45.02 9.58 5.56
N THR A 220 45.15 10.59 4.69
CA THR A 220 44.05 11.56 4.46
C THR A 220 42.87 10.90 3.74
N TYR A 221 43.14 9.96 2.82
CA TYR A 221 42.10 9.24 2.11
C TYR A 221 41.35 8.26 3.03
N TRP A 222 42.08 7.46 3.81
CA TRP A 222 41.47 6.52 4.76
C TRP A 222 40.62 7.23 5.80
N LYS A 223 41.07 8.40 6.26
CA LYS A 223 40.26 9.27 7.13
C LYS A 223 38.94 9.67 6.47
N LYS A 224 38.96 10.13 5.22
CA LYS A 224 37.72 10.49 4.47
C LYS A 224 36.82 9.28 4.21
N MET A 225 37.39 8.12 3.90
CA MET A 225 36.63 6.87 3.74
C MET A 225 35.92 6.49 5.03
N PHE A 226 36.61 6.51 6.16
CA PHE A 226 36.02 6.23 7.47
C PHE A 226 34.93 7.25 7.82
N GLU A 227 35.19 8.55 7.62
CA GLU A 227 34.19 9.60 7.83
C GLU A 227 32.93 9.36 6.97
N SER A 228 33.09 9.02 5.68
CA SER A 228 31.96 8.69 4.81
C SER A 228 31.17 7.48 5.30
N TYR A 229 31.83 6.44 5.79
CA TYR A 229 31.16 5.27 6.35
C TYR A 229 30.33 5.63 7.60
N VAL A 230 30.90 6.43 8.50
CA VAL A 230 30.19 6.95 9.68
C VAL A 230 28.98 7.79 9.26
N GLU A 231 29.08 8.60 8.20
CA GLU A 231 27.94 9.35 7.67
C GLU A 231 26.85 8.44 7.09
N ILE A 232 27.22 7.37 6.36
CA ILE A 232 26.26 6.38 5.85
C ILE A 232 25.50 5.71 7.02
N LEU A 233 26.23 5.25 8.03
CA LEU A 233 25.64 4.61 9.21
C LEU A 233 24.71 5.57 9.97
N ASN A 234 25.12 6.82 10.12
CA ASN A 234 24.28 7.85 10.72
C ASN A 234 23.01 8.10 9.89
N CYS A 235 23.11 8.14 8.57
CA CYS A 235 21.95 8.30 7.69
C CYS A 235 20.99 7.11 7.83
N TYR A 236 21.51 5.88 7.90
CA TYR A 236 20.72 4.68 8.16
C TYR A 236 20.00 4.72 9.51
N ASN A 237 20.68 5.15 10.57
CA ASN A 237 20.10 5.27 11.91
C ASN A 237 18.99 6.33 11.96
N LEU A 238 19.20 7.49 11.32
CA LEU A 238 18.16 8.52 11.19
C LEU A 238 16.96 7.99 10.41
N TYR A 239 17.22 7.32 9.29
CA TYR A 239 16.19 6.70 8.46
C TYR A 239 15.38 5.67 9.25
N ASN A 240 16.05 4.74 9.94
CA ASN A 240 15.39 3.72 10.75
C ASN A 240 14.51 4.35 11.82
N LYS A 241 15.04 5.33 12.57
CA LYS A 241 14.27 6.05 13.59
C LYS A 241 13.04 6.76 13.03
N THR A 242 13.12 7.30 11.82
CA THR A 242 12.02 8.03 11.18
C THR A 242 10.96 7.09 10.59
N TYR A 243 11.37 6.03 9.88
CA TYR A 243 10.44 5.19 9.10
C TYR A 243 10.06 3.88 9.78
N GLN A 244 10.72 3.45 10.85
CA GLN A 244 10.40 2.19 11.55
C GLN A 244 8.91 2.13 11.94
N LEU A 245 8.36 3.22 12.46
CA LEU A 245 6.95 3.27 12.87
C LEU A 245 6.00 3.12 11.66
N MET A 246 6.31 3.77 10.54
CA MET A 246 5.49 3.69 9.34
C MET A 246 5.56 2.31 8.68
N VAL A 247 6.76 1.73 8.59
CA VAL A 247 6.97 0.39 8.02
C VAL A 247 6.27 -0.65 8.89
N PHE A 248 6.43 -0.58 10.21
CA PHE A 248 5.75 -1.48 11.14
C PHE A 248 4.23 -1.37 11.02
N PHE A 249 3.69 -0.15 10.99
CA PHE A 249 2.27 0.07 10.83
C PHE A 249 1.73 -0.45 9.49
N SER A 250 2.44 -0.22 8.40
CA SER A 250 2.07 -0.72 7.07
C SER A 250 2.07 -2.25 7.01
N GLN A 251 3.10 -2.91 7.56
CA GLN A 251 3.17 -4.37 7.65
C GLN A 251 2.04 -4.94 8.50
N TRP A 252 1.78 -4.35 9.67
CA TRP A 252 0.68 -4.74 10.55
C TRP A 252 -0.67 -4.62 9.85
N SER A 253 -0.94 -3.49 9.19
CA SER A 253 -2.18 -3.25 8.46
C SER A 253 -2.38 -4.24 7.31
N ALA A 254 -1.33 -4.53 6.55
CA ALA A 254 -1.38 -5.51 5.47
C ALA A 254 -1.65 -6.94 5.97
N VAL A 255 -0.94 -7.37 7.02
CA VAL A 255 -1.13 -8.70 7.64
C VAL A 255 -2.54 -8.83 8.21
N SER A 256 -3.00 -7.82 8.95
CA SER A 256 -4.33 -7.80 9.54
C SER A 256 -5.42 -7.90 8.46
N SER A 257 -5.31 -7.08 7.39
CA SER A 257 -6.26 -7.11 6.27
C SER A 257 -6.28 -8.46 5.57
N THR A 258 -5.10 -9.08 5.40
CA THR A 258 -4.94 -10.40 4.80
C THR A 258 -5.59 -11.50 5.65
N ILE A 259 -5.37 -11.50 6.97
CA ILE A 259 -6.00 -12.43 7.90
C ILE A 259 -7.52 -12.30 7.86
N PHE A 260 -8.05 -11.07 7.82
CA PHE A 260 -9.48 -10.84 7.72
C PHE A 260 -10.07 -11.37 6.42
N LEU A 261 -9.40 -11.16 5.28
CA LEU A 261 -9.83 -11.68 3.99
C LEU A 261 -9.89 -13.21 4.00
N TYR A 262 -8.86 -13.89 4.53
CA TYR A 262 -8.86 -15.35 4.63
C TYR A 262 -9.94 -15.88 5.56
N ALA A 263 -10.14 -15.25 6.72
CA ALA A 263 -11.21 -15.62 7.64
C ALA A 263 -12.60 -15.48 7.00
N TRP A 264 -12.80 -14.44 6.18
CA TRP A 264 -14.05 -14.24 5.42
C TRP A 264 -14.27 -15.33 4.38
N VAL A 265 -13.26 -15.65 3.58
CA VAL A 265 -13.34 -16.71 2.56
C VAL A 265 -13.65 -18.05 3.23
N LEU A 266 -12.96 -18.38 4.33
CA LEU A 266 -13.18 -19.63 5.07
C LEU A 266 -14.62 -19.71 5.62
N LYS A 267 -15.13 -18.63 6.20
CA LYS A 267 -16.51 -18.58 6.69
C LYS A 267 -17.52 -18.80 5.56
N SER A 268 -17.33 -18.16 4.41
CA SER A 268 -18.20 -18.32 3.24
C SER A 268 -18.22 -19.76 2.74
N LEU A 269 -17.06 -20.41 2.67
CA LEU A 269 -16.94 -21.82 2.29
C LEU A 269 -17.66 -22.75 3.27
N VAL A 270 -17.50 -22.54 4.59
CA VAL A 270 -18.19 -23.33 5.61
C VAL A 270 -19.71 -23.19 5.50
N LEU A 271 -20.22 -21.96 5.28
CA LEU A 271 -21.64 -21.72 5.09
C LEU A 271 -22.19 -22.41 3.84
N GLU A 272 -21.43 -22.40 2.75
CA GLU A 272 -21.81 -23.09 1.50
C GLU A 272 -21.83 -24.62 1.66
N ILE A 273 -20.87 -25.18 2.41
CA ILE A 273 -20.85 -26.61 2.75
C ILE A 273 -22.06 -26.99 3.61
N ILE A 274 -22.37 -26.20 4.65
CA ILE A 274 -23.54 -26.44 5.51
C ILE A 274 -24.83 -26.34 4.70
N LEU A 275 -24.95 -25.33 3.84
CA LEU A 275 -26.11 -25.16 2.97
C LEU A 275 -26.27 -26.36 2.03
N SER A 276 -25.17 -26.79 1.39
CA SER A 276 -25.16 -27.96 0.51
C SER A 276 -25.58 -29.23 1.24
N TYR A 277 -25.09 -29.43 2.47
CA TYR A 277 -25.47 -30.55 3.32
C TYR A 277 -26.97 -30.50 3.69
N CYS A 278 -27.47 -29.33 4.10
CA CYS A 278 -28.89 -29.14 4.41
C CYS A 278 -29.78 -29.37 3.19
N CYS A 279 -29.38 -28.89 2.01
CA CYS A 279 -30.07 -29.18 0.75
C CYS A 279 -30.09 -30.68 0.47
N GLU A 280 -28.98 -31.38 0.64
CA GLU A 280 -28.91 -32.84 0.45
C GLU A 280 -29.84 -33.58 1.42
N GLN A 281 -29.85 -33.20 2.70
CA GLN A 281 -30.76 -33.78 3.70
C GLN A 281 -32.23 -33.50 3.40
N PHE A 282 -32.53 -32.30 2.93
CA PHE A 282 -33.86 -31.94 2.45
C PHE A 282 -34.26 -32.78 1.23
N TYR A 283 -33.38 -32.94 0.24
CA TYR A 283 -33.61 -33.80 -0.93
C TYR A 283 -33.80 -35.27 -0.55
N LYS A 284 -33.00 -35.81 0.38
CA LYS A 284 -33.15 -37.17 0.92
C LYS A 284 -34.52 -37.33 1.58
N SER A 285 -34.92 -36.39 2.42
CA SER A 285 -36.23 -36.39 3.09
C SER A 285 -37.38 -36.30 2.07
N MET A 286 -37.26 -35.42 1.08
CA MET A 286 -38.25 -35.28 0.02
C MET A 286 -38.34 -36.57 -0.80
N SER A 287 -37.23 -37.22 -1.15
CA SER A 287 -37.24 -38.48 -1.91
C SER A 287 -37.99 -39.60 -1.19
N TYR A 288 -37.96 -39.63 0.15
CA TYR A 288 -38.69 -40.60 0.97
C TYR A 288 -40.21 -40.36 0.90
N TYR A 289 -40.65 -39.13 1.11
CA TYR A 289 -42.07 -38.75 1.00
C TYR A 289 -42.58 -38.82 -0.44
N GLN A 290 -41.76 -38.38 -1.38
CA GLN A 290 -42.01 -38.43 -2.81
C GLN A 290 -42.07 -39.88 -3.30
N ARG A 291 -41.37 -40.87 -2.73
CA ARG A 291 -41.64 -42.29 -3.08
C ARG A 291 -43.08 -42.72 -2.76
N ARG A 292 -43.72 -42.13 -1.76
CA ARG A 292 -45.12 -42.37 -1.38
C ARG A 292 -46.09 -41.52 -2.21
N VAL A 293 -45.76 -40.25 -2.42
CA VAL A 293 -46.57 -39.28 -3.17
C VAL A 293 -46.40 -39.42 -4.68
N CYS A 294 -45.18 -39.58 -5.24
CA CYS A 294 -44.95 -39.95 -6.65
C CYS A 294 -45.56 -41.30 -7.00
N LYS A 295 -45.72 -42.30 -6.13
CA LYS A 295 -46.52 -43.48 -6.53
C LYS A 295 -47.99 -43.13 -6.83
N ASN A 296 -48.55 -42.13 -6.14
CA ASN A 296 -49.91 -41.64 -6.36
C ASN A 296 -49.97 -40.59 -7.48
N ILE A 297 -48.98 -39.70 -7.58
CA ILE A 297 -48.87 -38.68 -8.62
C ILE A 297 -48.42 -39.29 -9.95
N GLN A 298 -47.52 -40.26 -10.01
CA GLN A 298 -47.11 -40.96 -11.25
C GLN A 298 -48.27 -41.80 -11.81
N ARG A 299 -49.23 -42.23 -10.98
CA ARG A 299 -50.53 -42.76 -11.44
C ARG A 299 -51.44 -41.67 -12.04
N LEU A 300 -51.36 -40.44 -11.55
CA LEU A 300 -52.14 -39.29 -12.03
C LEU A 300 -51.51 -38.59 -13.26
N HIS A 301 -50.18 -38.45 -13.29
CA HIS A 301 -49.37 -37.74 -14.30
C HIS A 301 -49.07 -38.58 -15.54
N ARG A 302 -49.24 -39.93 -15.50
CA ARG A 302 -49.17 -40.79 -16.70
C ARG A 302 -50.23 -40.41 -17.75
N VAL A 303 -51.17 -39.52 -17.38
CA VAL A 303 -52.25 -39.04 -18.24
C VAL A 303 -51.97 -37.63 -18.79
N THR A 304 -51.07 -36.84 -18.19
CA THR A 304 -50.92 -35.41 -18.54
C THR A 304 -49.62 -34.84 -17.98
N PHE A 305 -48.53 -34.77 -18.76
CA PHE A 305 -47.71 -33.55 -18.95
C PHE A 305 -46.39 -33.78 -19.71
N ASN A 306 -46.09 -32.83 -20.60
CA ASN A 306 -44.81 -32.63 -21.27
C ASN A 306 -43.86 -31.78 -20.40
N LYS A 307 -42.56 -32.09 -20.47
CA LYS A 307 -41.46 -31.41 -19.75
C LYS A 307 -41.41 -29.91 -20.06
N MET A 308 -41.34 -29.06 -19.04
CA MET A 308 -41.10 -27.62 -19.24
C MET A 308 -39.63 -27.35 -19.55
N SER A 309 -39.37 -26.80 -20.73
CA SER A 309 -38.11 -26.14 -21.08
C SER A 309 -38.27 -24.64 -20.86
N VAL A 310 -37.38 -24.02 -20.10
CA VAL A 310 -37.28 -22.57 -20.08
C VAL A 310 -36.45 -22.16 -21.30
N CYS A 311 -37.09 -21.43 -22.24
CA CYS A 311 -36.48 -20.90 -23.47
C CYS A 311 -35.88 -21.93 -24.45
N GLY A 312 -36.27 -23.21 -24.39
CA GLY A 312 -35.87 -24.24 -25.37
C GLY A 312 -34.38 -24.61 -25.40
N MET A 313 -33.54 -23.97 -24.57
CA MET A 313 -32.09 -24.05 -24.71
C MET A 313 -31.39 -24.66 -23.49
N PHE A 314 -31.95 -24.55 -22.28
CA PHE A 314 -31.36 -25.15 -21.08
C PHE A 314 -32.42 -25.75 -20.15
N TYR A 315 -32.20 -27.01 -19.77
CA TYR A 315 -32.91 -27.63 -18.67
C TYR A 315 -32.25 -27.20 -17.36
N ILE A 316 -32.95 -26.39 -16.56
CA ILE A 316 -32.52 -26.07 -15.20
C ILE A 316 -32.81 -27.32 -14.35
N ASP A 317 -31.79 -28.17 -14.22
CA ASP A 317 -31.80 -29.34 -13.34
C ASP A 317 -31.12 -28.97 -12.01
N ALA A 318 -31.50 -29.63 -10.92
CA ALA A 318 -30.96 -29.39 -9.57
C ALA A 318 -29.43 -29.62 -9.49
N THR A 319 -28.85 -30.23 -10.52
CA THR A 319 -27.41 -30.49 -10.65
C THR A 319 -26.60 -29.30 -11.17
N PHE A 320 -27.24 -28.22 -11.64
CA PHE A 320 -26.55 -27.07 -12.24
C PHE A 320 -25.59 -26.33 -11.29
N PRO A 321 -25.96 -26.03 -10.02
CA PRO A 321 -25.05 -25.38 -9.08
C PRO A 321 -23.80 -26.24 -8.79
N LEU A 322 -23.97 -27.57 -8.70
CA LEU A 322 -22.87 -28.51 -8.48
C LEU A 322 -21.85 -28.50 -9.63
N LYS A 323 -22.34 -28.39 -10.87
CA LYS A 323 -21.50 -28.31 -12.07
C LYS A 323 -20.74 -26.98 -12.15
N MET A 324 -21.36 -25.87 -11.75
CA MET A 324 -20.67 -24.57 -11.65
C MET A 324 -19.60 -24.57 -10.57
N ALA A 325 -19.88 -25.13 -9.39
CA ALA A 325 -18.87 -25.24 -8.32
C ALA A 325 -17.67 -26.10 -8.74
N ALA A 326 -17.91 -27.23 -9.43
CA ALA A 326 -16.86 -28.08 -9.97
C ALA A 326 -16.00 -27.36 -11.02
N LEU A 327 -16.62 -26.55 -11.89
CA LEU A 327 -15.91 -25.76 -12.89
C LEU A 327 -15.00 -24.72 -12.24
N VAL A 328 -15.50 -23.97 -11.26
CA VAL A 328 -14.73 -22.96 -10.52
C VAL A 328 -13.55 -23.60 -9.79
N ALA A 329 -13.78 -24.73 -9.09
CA ALA A 329 -12.72 -25.46 -8.41
C ALA A 329 -11.62 -25.91 -9.38
N THR A 330 -12.00 -26.39 -10.57
CA THR A 330 -11.04 -26.80 -11.61
C THR A 330 -10.18 -25.63 -12.09
N TYR A 331 -10.79 -24.46 -12.34
CA TYR A 331 -10.04 -23.25 -12.73
C TYR A 331 -9.09 -22.75 -11.64
N VAL A 332 -9.53 -22.77 -10.38
CA VAL A 332 -8.68 -22.38 -9.24
C VAL A 332 -7.47 -23.29 -9.11
N ILE A 333 -7.66 -24.61 -9.26
CA ILE A 333 -6.55 -25.58 -9.22
C ILE A 333 -5.55 -25.33 -10.35
N VAL A 334 -6.03 -25.10 -11.58
CA VAL A 334 -5.16 -24.82 -12.74
C VAL A 334 -4.36 -23.53 -12.52
N LEU A 335 -5.00 -22.46 -12.04
CA LEU A 335 -4.30 -21.20 -11.74
C LEU A 335 -3.25 -21.38 -10.63
N LEU A 336 -3.53 -22.18 -9.61
CA LEU A 336 -2.57 -22.51 -8.55
C LEU A 336 -1.39 -23.32 -9.09
N GLN A 337 -1.62 -24.26 -10.01
CA GLN A 337 -0.54 -25.02 -10.65
C GLN A 337 0.40 -24.12 -11.46
N PHE A 338 -0.14 -23.14 -12.20
CA PHE A 338 0.67 -22.16 -12.94
C PHE A 338 1.42 -21.17 -12.04
N ALA A 339 0.96 -20.94 -10.81
CA ALA A 339 1.62 -20.04 -9.87
C ALA A 339 2.75 -20.72 -9.08
N LEU A 340 2.75 -22.06 -9.00
CA LEU A 340 3.69 -22.86 -8.20
C LEU A 340 4.75 -23.60 -9.03
N LEU A 341 4.59 -23.66 -10.36
CA LEU A 341 5.59 -24.07 -11.34
C LEU A 341 6.33 -22.86 -11.88
#